data_AF-A0A1T5G9G4-F1
#
_entry.id   AF-A0A1T5G9G4-F1
#
_cell.length_a   1.000
_cell.length_b   1.000
_cell.length_c   1.000
_cell.angle_alpha   90.00
_cell.angle_beta   90.00
_cell.angle_gamma   90.00
#
_symmetry.space_group_name_H-M   'P 1'
#
loop_
_entity.id
_entity.type
_entity.pdbx_description
1 polymer ?
#
loop_
_entity_poly.entity_id
_entity_poly.type
_entity_poly.pdbx_seq_one_letter_code
_entity_poly.pdbx_strand_id
1 'polypeptide(L)' 'MDKVLTKHFQYTGLDDYDESLDSQMNAFLTENNIHPEQVIDLEYAAHSSGGINTYSALLIYKTS' A
#
# COMPACT_ATOMS: atom_id res chain seq x y z
N MET A 1 4.96 -13.25 19.45
CA MET A 1 5.94 -13.96 18.57
C MET A 1 5.77 -13.24 17.26
N ASP A 2 6.75 -12.42 16.87
CA ASP A 2 6.53 -11.41 15.85
C ASP A 2 6.08 -12.05 14.54
N LYS A 3 4.91 -11.64 14.06
CA LYS A 3 4.37 -12.05 12.76
C LYS A 3 4.76 -11.03 11.72
N VAL A 4 5.31 -11.50 10.61
CA VAL A 4 5.51 -10.68 9.41
C VAL A 4 4.25 -10.79 8.56
N LEU A 5 3.65 -9.65 8.26
CA LEU A 5 2.43 -9.53 7.47
C LEU A 5 2.70 -8.67 6.22
N THR A 6 1.88 -8.88 5.20
CA THR A 6 1.94 -8.12 3.95
C THR A 6 0.58 -7.57 3.58
N LYS A 7 0.52 -6.33 3.11
CA LYS A 7 -0.70 -5.70 2.58
C LYS A 7 -0.41 -5.16 1.19
N HIS A 8 -1.19 -5.62 0.21
CA HIS A 8 -1.12 -5.14 -1.17
C HIS A 8 -2.19 -4.06 -1.40
N PHE A 9 -1.78 -2.97 -2.02
CA PHE A 9 -2.62 -1.86 -2.47
C PHE A 9 -2.52 -1.78 -3.98
N GLN A 10 -3.64 -1.49 -4.65
CA GLN A 10 -3.68 -1.33 -6.10
C GLN A 10 -4.64 -0.22 -6.47
N TYR A 11 -4.23 0.61 -7.42
CA TYR A 11 -4.99 1.70 -7.98
C TYR A 11 -4.85 1.68 -9.50
N THR A 12 -5.93 1.90 -10.23
CA THR A 12 -5.94 2.09 -11.68
C THR A 12 -6.30 3.53 -11.99
N GLY A 13 -5.43 4.24 -12.71
CA GLY A 13 -5.57 5.63 -13.14
C GLY A 13 -6.64 5.87 -14.21
N LEU A 14 -7.78 5.21 -14.06
CA LEU A 14 -8.98 5.40 -14.87
C LEU A 14 -9.96 6.38 -14.21
N ASP A 15 -9.88 6.54 -12.89
CA ASP A 15 -10.82 7.34 -12.11
C ASP A 15 -10.09 8.50 -11.41
N ASP A 16 -10.59 9.72 -11.65
CA ASP A 16 -10.11 10.97 -11.06
C ASP A 16 -10.57 11.12 -9.60
N TYR A 17 -11.46 10.25 -9.11
CA TYR A 17 -12.00 10.27 -7.75
C TYR A 17 -11.29 9.32 -6.77
N ASP A 18 -10.34 8.52 -7.24
CA ASP A 18 -9.62 7.57 -6.39
C ASP A 18 -8.57 8.26 -5.51
N GLU A 19 -8.55 7.91 -4.23
CA GLU A 19 -7.50 8.36 -3.31
C GLU A 19 -6.13 7.77 -3.70
N SER A 20 -5.07 8.56 -3.54
CA SER A 20 -3.71 8.09 -3.80
C SER A 20 -3.36 6.87 -2.94
N LEU A 21 -2.46 6.02 -3.44
CA LEU A 21 -1.95 4.87 -2.68
C LEU A 21 -1.42 5.29 -1.31
N ASP A 22 -0.79 6.46 -1.22
CA ASP A 22 -0.26 7.00 0.04
C ASP A 22 -1.39 7.31 1.04
N SER A 23 -2.51 7.90 0.59
CA SER A 23 -3.68 8.13 1.44
C SER A 23 -4.27 6.82 1.95
N GLN A 24 -4.47 5.85 1.05
CA GLN A 24 -5.00 4.53 1.39
C GLN A 24 -4.09 3.79 2.40
N MET A 25 -2.77 3.87 2.20
CA MET A 25 -1.79 3.29 3.11
C MET A 25 -1.78 3.97 4.47
N ASN A 26 -1.78 5.30 4.51
CA ASN A 26 -1.79 6.05 5.77
C ASN A 26 -3.07 5.80 6.57
N ALA A 27 -4.23 5.71 5.90
CA ALA A 27 -5.48 5.30 6.52
C ALA A 27 -5.35 3.89 7.11
N PHE A 28 -4.85 2.92 6.34
CA PHE A 28 -4.64 1.55 6.80
C PHE A 28 -3.71 1.48 8.03
N LEU A 29 -2.56 2.16 7.99
CA LEU A 29 -1.61 2.19 9.11
C LEU A 29 -2.26 2.78 10.38
N THR A 30 -3.02 3.86 10.22
CA THR A 30 -3.72 4.53 11.33
C THR A 30 -4.82 3.65 11.93
N GLU A 31 -5.68 3.07 11.09
CA GLU A 31 -6.78 2.19 11.51
C GLU A 31 -6.29 0.95 12.25
N ASN A 32 -5.10 0.44 11.89
CA ASN A 32 -4.53 -0.78 12.47
C ASN A 32 -3.51 -0.49 13.59
N ASN A 33 -3.31 0.78 13.98
CA ASN A 33 -2.27 1.21 14.93
C ASN A 33 -0.89 0.62 14.58
N ILE A 34 -0.52 0.64 13.30
CA ILE A 34 0.80 0.22 12.84
C ILE A 34 1.71 1.43 12.86
N HIS A 35 2.72 1.40 13.73
CA HIS A 35 3.69 2.47 13.85
C HIS A 35 4.84 2.33 12.83
N PRO A 36 5.51 3.44 12.45
CA PRO A 36 6.57 3.42 11.45
C PRO A 36 7.70 2.41 11.74
N GLU A 37 8.05 2.20 13.01
CA GLU A 37 9.07 1.24 13.44
C GLU A 37 8.69 -0.23 13.20
N GLN A 38 7.41 -0.51 12.94
CA GLN A 38 6.91 -1.84 12.61
C GLN A 38 6.95 -2.11 11.11
N VAL A 39 7.15 -1.08 10.27
CA VAL A 39 7.28 -1.23 8.83
C VAL A 39 8.67 -1.79 8.51
N ILE A 40 8.70 -2.90 7.77
CA ILE A 40 9.94 -3.55 7.32
C ILE A 40 10.35 -2.98 5.98
N ASP A 41 9.42 -2.96 5.03
CA ASP A 41 9.68 -2.56 3.65
C ASP A 41 8.39 -2.12 2.95
N LEU A 42 8.56 -1.34 1.90
CA LEU A 42 7.50 -0.80 1.06
C LEU A 42 7.97 -0.78 -0.40
N GLU A 43 7.39 -1.64 -1.22
CA GLU A 43 7.69 -1.71 -2.64
C GLU A 43 6.58 -1.06 -3.45
N TYR A 44 6.94 -0.16 -4.35
CA TYR A 44 6.01 0.42 -5.33
C TYR A 44 6.26 -0.15 -6.72
N ALA A 45 5.19 -0.37 -7.47
CA ALA A 45 5.26 -0.71 -8.88
C ALA A 45 4.23 0.11 -9.67
N ALA A 46 4.60 0.41 -10.92
CA ALA A 46 3.70 1.02 -11.89
C ALA A 46 3.79 0.22 -13.19
N HIS A 47 2.64 -0.09 -13.77
CA HIS A 47 2.53 -0.80 -15.03
C HIS A 47 1.47 -0.13 -15.91
N SER A 48 1.80 0.08 -17.18
CA SER A 48 0.84 0.58 -18.16
C SER A 48 0.55 -0.49 -19.19
N SER A 49 -0.73 -0.84 -19.36
CA SER A 49 -1.18 -1.81 -20.35
C SER A 49 -2.39 -1.25 -21.10
N GLY A 50 -2.33 -1.21 -22.43
CA GLY A 50 -3.42 -0.71 -23.26
C GLY A 50 -3.81 0.75 -23.00
N GLY A 51 -2.88 1.59 -22.51
CA GLY A 51 -3.14 3.00 -22.16
C GLY A 51 -3.73 3.20 -20.76
N ILE A 52 -3.88 2.12 -19.98
CA ILE A 52 -4.36 2.16 -18.60
C ILE A 52 -3.15 2.05 -17.67
N ASN A 53 -2.98 3.05 -16.81
CA ASN A 53 -1.93 3.05 -15.79
C ASN A 53 -2.44 2.37 -14.53
N THR A 54 -1.75 1.32 -14.09
CA THR A 54 -1.97 0.65 -12.82
C THR A 54 -0.79 0.91 -11.91
N TYR A 55 -1.06 1.37 -10.70
CA TYR A 55 -0.10 1.56 -9.63
C TYR A 55 -0.39 0.55 -8.53
N SER A 56 0.66 0.00 -7.93
CA SER A 56 0.53 -0.88 -6.78
C SER A 56 1.60 -0.60 -5.74
N ALA A 57 1.29 -0.95 -4.50
CA ALA A 57 2.23 -0.92 -3.39
C ALA A 57 2.11 -2.20 -2.57
N LEU A 58 3.24 -2.75 -2.14
CA LEU A 58 3.33 -3.88 -1.22
C LEU A 58 3.97 -3.41 0.08
N LEU A 59 3.18 -3.35 1.14
CA LEU A 59 3.64 -3.02 2.49
C LEU A 59 3.97 -4.30 3.26
N ILE A 60 5.17 -4.37 3.83
CA ILE A 60 5.63 -5.46 4.69
C ILE A 60 5.83 -4.91 6.11
N TYR A 61 5.21 -5.51 7.12
CA TYR A 61 5.23 -5.00 8.49
C TYR A 61 5.18 -6.12 9.54
N LYS A 62 5.56 -5.79 10.79
CA LYS A 62 5.54 -6.70 11.94
C LYS A 62 4.40 -6.41 12.90
N THR A 63 3.82 -7.46 13.47
CA THR A 63 2.89 -7.38 14.60
C THR A 63 3.35 -8.29 15.73
N SER A 64 3.30 -7.81 16.97
CA SER A 64 3.73 -8.53 18.18
C SER A 64 2.82 -9.70 18.59
#